data_AF-A0A2N6AA85-F1
#
_entry.id   AF-A0A2N6AA85-F1
#
_cell.length_a   1.000
_cell.length_b   1.000
_cell.length_c   1.000
_cell.angle_alpha   90.00
_cell.angle_beta   90.00
_cell.angle_gamma   90.00
#
_symmetry.space_group_name_H-M   'P 1'
#
loop_
_entity.id
_entity.type
_entity.pdbx_description
1 polymer ?
#
loop_
_entity_poly.entity_id
_entity_poly.type
_entity_poly.pdbx_seq_one_letter_code
_entity_poly.pdbx_strand_id
1 'polypeptide(L)'
;MKYEGGYYHVYNRGVDKRKVFNTEKDYKRFLQSLIEFNTVNPIGSIREVNRYKVLENSTVSRPPRSADADLGGLETTVSLVKIYAYCLLPNHFHLLVKEEQEKGVGRFMSKVGNGYTKYFNIINNRSGFLFQGKYKKKLIDNENYLAYLTAYINCNSEIHEIKKA
;
A
#
# COMPACT_ATOMS: atom_id res chain seq x y z
N MET A 1 19.35 13.97 11.58
CA MET A 1 19.68 12.78 10.76
C MET A 1 19.26 11.53 11.49
N LYS A 2 18.00 11.08 11.39
CA LYS A 2 17.58 9.83 12.04
C LYS A 2 16.66 9.09 11.07
N TYR A 3 17.22 8.04 10.45
CA TYR A 3 16.55 6.96 9.72
C TYR A 3 16.28 7.09 8.21
N GLU A 4 17.19 7.69 7.42
CA GLU A 4 17.22 7.37 5.98
C GLU A 4 17.52 5.88 5.80
N GLY A 5 16.72 5.16 5.01
CA GLY A 5 16.96 3.74 4.69
C GLY A 5 16.49 2.71 5.72
N GLY A 6 15.79 3.11 6.78
CA GLY A 6 15.36 2.18 7.83
C GLY A 6 14.31 1.16 7.37
N TYR A 7 14.34 -0.05 7.95
CA TYR A 7 13.31 -1.07 7.80
C TYR A 7 12.22 -0.91 8.86
N TYR A 8 10.96 -1.03 8.46
CA TYR A 8 9.81 -0.80 9.33
C TYR A 8 8.76 -1.89 9.17
N HIS A 9 8.24 -2.33 10.31
CA HIS A 9 6.98 -3.04 10.39
C HIS A 9 5.85 -2.02 10.47
N VAL A 10 5.04 -1.95 9.42
CA VAL A 10 3.91 -1.03 9.29
C VAL A 10 2.60 -1.82 9.33
N TYR A 11 1.66 -1.43 10.18
CA TYR A 11 0.40 -2.14 10.32
C TYR A 11 -0.74 -1.23 10.74
N ASN A 12 -1.97 -1.62 10.39
CA ASN A 12 -3.19 -0.97 10.87
C ASN A 12 -4.35 -1.98 10.87
N ARG A 13 -5.40 -1.67 11.61
CA ARG A 13 -6.58 -2.52 11.78
C ARG A 13 -7.87 -1.73 11.64
N GLY A 14 -8.95 -2.40 11.26
CA GLY A 14 -10.29 -1.84 11.18
C GLY A 14 -10.77 -1.33 12.54
N VAL A 15 -11.48 -0.20 12.55
CA VAL A 15 -12.16 0.29 13.75
C VAL A 15 -13.20 -0.75 14.21
N ASP A 16 -13.38 -0.87 15.53
CA ASP A 16 -14.26 -1.89 16.14
C ASP A 16 -13.93 -3.33 15.71
N LYS A 17 -12.66 -3.59 15.35
CA LYS A 17 -12.18 -4.88 14.81
C LYS A 17 -12.89 -5.33 13.51
N ARG A 18 -13.57 -4.40 12.81
CA ARG A 18 -14.33 -4.70 11.59
C ARG A 18 -13.45 -5.28 10.50
N LYS A 19 -14.05 -6.11 9.65
CA LYS A 19 -13.41 -6.54 8.41
C LYS A 19 -13.19 -5.33 7.50
N VAL A 20 -11.95 -5.16 7.08
CA VAL A 20 -11.50 -4.17 6.10
C VAL A 20 -11.36 -4.80 4.70
N PHE A 21 -11.32 -6.14 4.62
CA PHE A 21 -11.41 -6.90 3.38
C PHE A 21 -12.59 -7.88 3.46
N ASN A 22 -13.68 -7.60 2.73
CA ASN A 22 -14.89 -8.43 2.74
C ASN A 22 -14.89 -9.46 1.60
N THR A 23 -14.24 -9.11 0.49
CA THR A 23 -14.22 -9.88 -0.75
C THR A 23 -12.80 -9.96 -1.31
N GLU A 24 -12.54 -10.91 -2.21
CA GLU A 24 -11.27 -10.99 -2.94
C GLU A 24 -10.92 -9.69 -3.70
N LYS A 25 -11.95 -8.98 -4.20
CA LYS A 25 -11.79 -7.68 -4.86
C LYS A 25 -11.21 -6.63 -3.91
N ASP A 26 -11.55 -6.69 -2.63
CA ASP A 26 -11.01 -5.78 -1.62
C ASP A 26 -9.51 -6.00 -1.39
N TYR A 27 -9.07 -7.26 -1.33
CA TYR A 27 -7.65 -7.62 -1.24
C TYR A 27 -6.89 -7.14 -2.48
N LYS A 28 -7.37 -7.48 -3.67
CA LYS A 28 -6.77 -7.03 -4.95
C LYS A 28 -6.69 -5.51 -5.03
N ARG A 29 -7.75 -4.82 -4.60
CA ARG A 29 -7.79 -3.36 -4.58
C ARG A 29 -6.78 -2.76 -3.60
N PHE A 30 -6.59 -3.37 -2.44
CA PHE A 30 -5.59 -2.94 -1.46
C PHE A 30 -4.17 -3.15 -1.99
N LEU A 31 -3.88 -4.31 -2.56
CA LEU A 31 -2.59 -4.60 -3.21
C LEU A 31 -2.29 -3.60 -4.34
N GLN A 32 -3.28 -3.32 -5.18
CA GLN A 32 -3.14 -2.27 -6.19
C GLN A 32 -2.82 -0.91 -5.56
N SER A 33 -3.45 -0.57 -4.43
CA SER A 33 -3.11 0.65 -3.70
C SER A 33 -1.67 0.67 -3.20
N LEU A 34 -1.09 -0.46 -2.78
CA LEU A 34 0.32 -0.54 -2.39
C LEU A 34 1.26 -0.26 -3.57
N ILE A 35 0.88 -0.63 -4.79
CA ILE A 35 1.68 -0.42 -6.00
C ILE A 35 1.52 1.02 -6.49
N GLU A 36 0.29 1.41 -6.82
CA GLU A 36 0.03 2.67 -7.54
C GLU A 36 0.31 3.90 -6.67
N PHE A 37 0.12 3.81 -5.36
CA PHE A 37 0.40 4.93 -4.46
C PHE A 37 1.86 5.02 -4.01
N ASN A 38 2.71 4.05 -4.37
CA ASN A 38 4.13 4.05 -4.05
C ASN A 38 4.95 4.89 -5.02
N THR A 39 4.54 6.14 -5.19
CA THR A 39 5.22 7.13 -6.03
C THR A 39 5.27 8.45 -5.30
N VAL A 40 6.27 9.27 -5.59
CA VAL A 40 6.39 10.62 -5.05
C VAL A 40 5.20 11.47 -5.51
N ASN A 41 4.90 11.44 -6.81
CA ASN A 41 3.91 12.30 -7.45
C ASN A 41 2.46 11.81 -7.20
N PRO A 42 1.45 12.70 -7.26
CA PRO A 42 0.05 12.29 -7.19
C PRO A 42 -0.38 11.52 -8.44
N ILE A 43 -1.06 10.39 -8.26
CA ILE A 43 -1.63 9.61 -9.37
C ILE A 43 -3.07 10.01 -9.74
N GLY A 44 -3.64 11.04 -9.09
CA GLY A 44 -5.07 11.33 -9.15
C GLY A 44 -5.87 10.20 -8.52
N SER A 45 -6.53 9.39 -9.35
CA SER A 45 -7.27 8.21 -8.91
C SER A 45 -6.81 6.93 -9.59
N ILE A 46 -6.91 5.81 -8.86
CA ILE A 46 -6.66 4.47 -9.43
C ILE A 46 -7.65 4.15 -10.57
N ARG A 47 -8.84 4.77 -10.57
CA ARG A 47 -9.79 4.66 -11.68
C ARG A 47 -9.21 5.24 -12.97
N GLU A 48 -8.54 6.39 -12.90
CA GLU A 48 -7.87 6.98 -14.06
C GLU A 48 -6.67 6.13 -14.48
N VAL A 49 -5.85 5.68 -13.54
CA VAL A 49 -4.71 4.80 -13.85
C VAL A 49 -5.17 3.53 -14.60
N ASN A 50 -6.22 2.88 -14.11
CA ASN A 50 -6.79 1.70 -14.77
C ASN A 50 -7.29 2.00 -16.18
N ARG A 51 -7.94 3.16 -16.38
CA ARG A 51 -8.39 3.59 -17.70
C ARG A 51 -7.21 3.74 -18.66
N TYR A 52 -6.11 4.35 -18.22
CA TYR A 52 -4.93 4.53 -19.06
C TYR A 52 -4.20 3.22 -19.36
N LYS A 53 -4.11 2.28 -18.42
CA LYS A 53 -3.50 0.95 -18.68
C LYS A 53 -4.25 0.15 -19.73
N VAL A 54 -5.58 0.28 -19.78
CA VAL A 54 -6.40 -0.32 -20.83
C VAL A 54 -6.13 0.34 -22.20
N LEU A 55 -5.94 1.67 -22.19
CA LEU A 55 -5.67 2.48 -23.38
C LEU A 55 -4.23 2.33 -23.93
N GLU A 56 -3.22 2.10 -23.08
CA GLU A 56 -1.84 1.81 -23.49
C GLU A 56 -1.74 0.48 -24.25
N ASN A 57 -2.55 -0.50 -23.88
CA ASN A 57 -2.72 -1.73 -24.67
C ASN A 57 -3.42 -1.48 -26.03
N SER A 58 -3.80 -0.24 -26.33
CA SER A 58 -4.50 0.20 -27.54
C SER A 58 -3.95 1.53 -28.13
N THR A 59 -2.62 1.73 -28.06
CA THR A 59 -1.83 2.85 -28.67
C THR A 59 -2.03 4.26 -28.11
N VAL A 60 -2.81 4.45 -27.04
CA VAL A 60 -3.02 5.77 -26.44
C VAL A 60 -2.20 5.91 -25.16
N SER A 61 -1.09 6.64 -25.24
CA SER A 61 -0.26 6.99 -24.09
C SER A 61 -0.98 7.93 -23.13
N ARG A 62 -0.78 7.73 -21.83
CA ARG A 62 -1.28 8.62 -20.78
C ARG A 62 -0.71 10.04 -20.99
N PRO A 63 -1.52 11.11 -20.97
CA PRO A 63 -0.99 12.47 -21.04
C PRO A 63 -0.07 12.70 -19.83
N PRO A 64 1.15 13.24 -20.04
CA PRO A 64 2.04 13.55 -18.94
C PRO A 64 1.31 14.48 -17.99
N ARG A 65 1.23 14.11 -16.70
CA ARG A 65 0.93 15.13 -15.69
C ARG A 65 2.11 16.09 -15.73
N SER A 66 1.89 17.37 -15.47
CA SER A 66 2.88 18.45 -15.64
C SER A 66 4.23 18.30 -14.90
N ALA A 67 4.48 17.18 -14.21
CA ALA A 67 5.76 16.79 -13.64
C ALA A 67 6.51 15.69 -14.44
N ASP A 68 5.85 15.00 -15.38
CA ASP A 68 6.37 13.87 -16.17
C ASP A 68 6.83 14.32 -17.58
N ALA A 69 6.82 15.62 -17.87
CA ALA A 69 7.08 16.16 -19.21
C ALA A 69 8.57 16.46 -19.49
N ASP A 70 9.46 16.34 -18.50
CA ASP A 70 10.85 16.82 -18.58
C ASP A 70 11.92 15.71 -18.58
N LEU A 71 11.56 14.44 -18.51
CA LEU A 71 12.52 13.33 -18.44
C LEU A 71 12.36 12.35 -19.60
N GLY A 72 12.90 12.76 -20.74
CA GLY A 72 13.25 11.82 -21.81
C GLY A 72 14.21 10.75 -21.28
N GLY A 73 13.80 9.49 -21.38
CA GLY A 73 14.68 8.33 -21.17
C GLY A 73 14.49 7.64 -19.82
N LEU A 74 13.89 6.44 -19.87
CA LEU A 74 13.92 5.41 -18.83
C LEU A 74 13.63 5.92 -17.40
N GLU A 75 12.46 6.52 -17.18
CA GLU A 75 12.08 7.00 -15.85
C GLU A 75 12.02 5.86 -14.82
N THR A 76 13.07 5.78 -14.01
CA THR A 76 13.06 4.99 -12.79
C THR A 76 12.14 5.72 -11.83
N THR A 77 10.83 5.43 -11.85
CA THR A 77 9.88 6.11 -10.97
C THR A 77 10.34 5.97 -9.53
N VAL A 78 10.69 7.08 -8.90
CA VAL A 78 11.20 7.08 -7.53
C VAL A 78 10.09 6.62 -6.59
N SER A 79 10.27 5.45 -5.97
CA SER A 79 9.34 4.88 -5.01
C SER A 79 9.50 5.50 -3.63
N LEU A 80 8.41 5.69 -2.89
CA LEU A 80 8.46 6.19 -1.51
C LEU A 80 9.08 5.18 -0.55
N VAL A 81 8.76 3.91 -0.77
CA VAL A 81 9.23 2.78 0.04
C VAL A 81 9.52 1.57 -0.85
N LYS A 82 10.36 0.66 -0.38
CA LYS A 82 10.47 -0.68 -0.93
C LYS A 82 9.70 -1.66 -0.06
N ILE A 83 8.77 -2.42 -0.63
CA ILE A 83 7.96 -3.41 0.08
C ILE A 83 8.65 -4.77 -0.06
N TYR A 84 8.97 -5.42 1.05
CA TYR A 84 9.62 -6.74 1.06
C TYR A 84 8.61 -7.87 1.30
N ALA A 85 7.63 -7.63 2.17
CA ALA A 85 6.62 -8.63 2.50
C ALA A 85 5.33 -7.95 2.98
N TYR A 86 4.20 -8.63 2.82
CA TYR A 86 2.90 -8.19 3.30
C TYR A 86 2.04 -9.36 3.76
N CYS A 87 1.19 -9.11 4.75
CA CYS A 87 0.16 -10.03 5.19
C CYS A 87 -1.15 -9.26 5.32
N LEU A 88 -2.20 -9.75 4.66
CA LEU A 88 -3.53 -9.15 4.67
C LEU A 88 -4.49 -10.10 5.37
N LEU A 89 -5.05 -9.66 6.49
CA LEU A 89 -6.04 -10.39 7.27
C LEU A 89 -7.37 -9.65 7.22
N PRO A 90 -8.53 -10.33 7.36
CA PRO A 90 -9.83 -9.74 7.09
C PRO A 90 -10.06 -8.39 7.77
N ASN A 91 -9.52 -8.18 8.98
CA ASN A 91 -9.67 -6.94 9.74
C ASN A 91 -8.38 -6.11 9.94
N HIS A 92 -7.23 -6.51 9.38
CA HIS A 92 -5.97 -5.76 9.54
C HIS A 92 -4.91 -6.16 8.51
N PHE A 93 -3.83 -5.39 8.42
CA PHE A 93 -2.71 -5.72 7.54
C PHE A 93 -1.38 -5.46 8.24
N HIS A 94 -0.34 -6.14 7.75
CA HIS A 94 1.05 -5.99 8.13
C HIS A 94 1.92 -5.84 6.89
N LEU A 95 2.84 -4.88 6.89
CA LEU A 95 3.80 -4.63 5.81
C LEU A 95 5.21 -4.57 6.40
N LEU A 96 6.14 -5.22 5.73
CA LEU A 96 7.58 -5.01 5.92
C LEU A 96 8.06 -4.08 4.80
N VAL A 97 8.48 -2.87 5.17
CA VAL A 97 8.90 -1.86 4.20
C VAL A 97 10.25 -1.26 4.58
N LYS A 98 11.04 -0.87 3.57
CA LYS A 98 12.21 -0.01 3.73
C LYS A 98 11.87 1.39 3.24
N GLU A 99 12.23 2.40 4.02
CA GLU A 99 12.04 3.79 3.63
C GLU A 99 13.10 4.19 2.58
N GLU A 100 12.67 4.55 1.38
CA GLU A 100 13.56 4.95 0.27
C GLU A 100 13.64 6.47 0.08
N GLN A 101 12.71 7.22 0.69
CA GLN A 101 12.59 8.68 0.58
C GLN A 101 12.29 9.27 1.96
N GLU A 102 12.68 10.53 2.20
CA GLU A 102 12.41 11.20 3.49
C GLU A 102 10.91 11.19 3.80
N LYS A 103 10.55 10.69 5.00
CA LYS A 103 9.16 10.52 5.45
C LYS A 103 8.35 9.61 4.50
N GLY A 104 9.02 8.74 3.76
CA GLY A 104 8.46 7.90 2.69
C GLY A 104 7.33 7.01 3.20
N VAL A 105 7.52 6.34 4.34
CA VAL A 105 6.48 5.50 4.96
C VAL A 105 5.22 6.32 5.28
N GLY A 106 5.37 7.54 5.80
CA GLY A 106 4.24 8.38 6.15
C GLY A 106 3.46 8.88 4.95
N ARG A 107 4.18 9.34 3.92
CA ARG A 107 3.57 9.73 2.65
C ARG A 107 2.85 8.56 1.99
N PHE A 108 3.51 7.40 1.96
CA PHE A 108 2.98 6.17 1.38
C PHE A 108 1.69 5.73 2.08
N MET A 109 1.72 5.59 3.41
CA MET A 109 0.56 5.13 4.17
C MET A 109 -0.57 6.14 4.21
N SER A 110 -0.30 7.44 4.09
CA SER A 110 -1.34 8.45 3.90
C SER A 110 -2.10 8.22 2.59
N LYS A 111 -1.38 8.04 1.47
CA LYS A 111 -2.00 7.77 0.16
C LYS A 111 -2.79 6.45 0.16
N VAL A 112 -2.19 5.36 0.66
CA VAL A 112 -2.83 4.04 0.77
C VAL A 112 -4.07 4.09 1.65
N GLY A 113 -3.93 4.60 2.89
CA GLY A 113 -5.02 4.63 3.86
C GLY A 113 -6.21 5.46 3.38
N ASN A 114 -5.96 6.66 2.84
CA ASN A 114 -7.01 7.54 2.34
C ASN A 114 -7.69 6.97 1.09
N GLY A 115 -6.90 6.51 0.12
CA GLY A 115 -7.42 5.98 -1.13
C GLY A 115 -8.23 4.70 -0.92
N TYR A 116 -7.76 3.81 -0.05
CA TYR A 116 -8.47 2.57 0.25
C TYR A 116 -9.71 2.80 1.11
N THR A 117 -9.65 3.66 2.13
CA THR A 117 -10.82 4.03 2.94
C THR A 117 -11.91 4.63 2.06
N LYS A 118 -11.56 5.52 1.13
CA LYS A 118 -12.52 6.10 0.18
C LYS A 118 -13.17 5.03 -0.68
N TYR A 119 -12.38 4.11 -1.24
CA TYR A 119 -12.91 2.97 -2.02
C TYR A 119 -13.90 2.15 -1.19
N PHE A 120 -13.46 1.67 -0.02
CA PHE A 120 -14.26 0.82 0.86
C PHE A 120 -15.57 1.50 1.25
N ASN A 121 -15.53 2.80 1.56
CA ASN A 121 -16.70 3.60 1.90
C ASN A 121 -17.70 3.67 0.75
N ILE A 122 -17.23 3.92 -0.48
CA ILE A 122 -18.09 3.99 -1.66
C ILE A 122 -18.78 2.64 -1.92
N ILE A 123 -18.03 1.54 -1.94
CA ILE A 123 -18.60 0.23 -2.29
C ILE A 123 -19.50 -0.36 -1.21
N ASN A 124 -19.36 0.07 0.05
CA ASN A 124 -20.20 -0.37 1.17
C ASN A 124 -21.24 0.69 1.58
N ASN A 125 -21.46 1.73 0.76
CA ASN A 125 -22.37 2.85 1.05
C ASN A 125 -22.20 3.43 2.47
N ARG A 126 -20.96 3.69 2.86
CA ARG A 126 -20.55 4.10 4.21
C ARG A 126 -19.79 5.41 4.18
N SER A 127 -19.73 6.10 5.31
CA SER A 127 -18.84 7.24 5.56
C SER A 127 -17.97 7.04 6.82
N GLY A 128 -17.01 7.94 7.03
CA GLY A 128 -16.15 7.93 8.22
C GLY A 128 -14.93 7.01 8.14
N PHE A 129 -14.27 6.82 9.28
CA PHE A 129 -13.00 6.11 9.39
C PHE A 129 -13.15 4.60 9.11
N LEU A 130 -12.21 4.02 8.37
CA LEU A 130 -12.09 2.56 8.22
C LEU A 130 -11.12 1.97 9.24
N PHE A 131 -9.95 2.59 9.39
CA PHE A 131 -8.87 2.13 10.26
C PHE A 131 -8.82 2.87 11.59
N GLN A 132 -8.22 2.24 12.61
CA GLN A 132 -8.01 2.80 13.95
C GLN A 132 -6.95 3.90 13.95
N GLY A 133 -7.33 5.08 13.46
CA GLY A 133 -6.45 6.23 13.38
C GLY A 133 -5.30 6.02 12.40
N LYS A 134 -4.17 6.68 12.69
CA LYS A 134 -2.96 6.57 11.88
C LYS A 134 -2.39 5.15 11.96
N TYR A 135 -1.71 4.74 10.89
CA TYR A 135 -0.94 3.50 10.88
C TYR A 135 0.09 3.49 12.02
N LYS A 136 0.42 2.29 12.50
CA LYS A 136 1.53 2.08 13.43
C LYS A 136 2.77 1.72 12.63
N LYS A 137 3.93 2.25 13.03
CA LYS A 137 5.24 1.86 12.49
C LYS A 137 6.19 1.51 13.64
N LYS A 138 6.92 0.41 13.49
CA LYS A 138 8.00 0.01 14.40
C LYS A 138 9.27 -0.17 13.58
N LEU A 139 10.36 0.48 13.99
CA LEU A 139 11.69 0.27 13.40
C LEU A 139 12.11 -1.19 13.65
N ILE A 140 12.72 -1.79 12.63
CA ILE A 140 13.31 -3.12 12.71
C ILE A 140 14.82 -2.92 12.82
N ASP A 141 15.32 -3.09 14.03
CA ASP A 141 16.73 -2.96 14.40
C ASP A 141 17.34 -4.31 14.83
N ASN A 142 16.56 -5.39 14.77
CA ASN A 142 16.95 -6.72 15.21
C ASN A 142 16.59 -7.77 14.15
N GLU A 143 17.58 -8.56 13.75
CA GLU A 143 17.44 -9.65 12.78
C GLU A 143 16.45 -10.72 13.24
N ASN A 144 16.36 -11.00 14.55
CA ASN A 144 15.37 -11.94 15.10
C ASN A 144 13.93 -11.43 14.90
N TYR A 145 13.72 -10.11 15.00
CA TYR A 145 12.41 -9.52 14.75
C TYR A 145 12.07 -9.53 13.26
N LEU A 146 13.07 -9.38 12.38
CA LEU A 146 12.91 -9.52 10.93
C LEU A 146 12.56 -10.97 10.55
N ALA A 147 13.26 -11.96 11.10
CA ALA A 147 12.99 -13.38 10.88
C ALA A 147 11.59 -13.76 11.38
N TYR A 148 11.23 -13.32 12.60
CA TYR A 148 9.89 -13.52 13.16
C TYR A 148 8.81 -12.87 12.29
N LEU A 149 9.00 -11.63 11.85
CA LEU A 149 8.03 -10.93 11.03
C LEU A 149 7.88 -11.57 9.65
N THR A 150 8.97 -12.04 9.07
CA THR A 150 8.97 -12.76 7.78
C THR A 150 8.25 -14.09 7.92
N ALA A 151 8.52 -14.87 8.97
CA ALA A 151 7.80 -16.09 9.30
C ALA A 151 6.31 -15.81 9.56
N TYR A 152 5.99 -14.78 10.35
CA TYR A 152 4.61 -14.38 10.64
C TYR A 152 3.87 -13.96 9.37
N ILE A 153 4.50 -13.19 8.48
CA ILE A 153 3.91 -12.78 7.21
C ILE A 153 3.68 -14.00 6.29
N ASN A 154 4.64 -14.91 6.21
CA ASN A 154 4.59 -16.08 5.34
C ASN A 154 3.68 -17.20 5.87
N CYS A 155 3.56 -17.35 7.20
CA CYS A 155 2.77 -18.40 7.86
C CYS A 155 1.35 -17.96 8.23
N ASN A 156 0.98 -16.68 8.07
CA ASN A 156 -0.35 -16.22 8.51
C ASN A 156 -1.53 -16.78 7.71
N SER A 157 -1.30 -17.35 6.52
CA SER A 157 -2.35 -18.08 5.79
C SER A 157 -2.74 -19.37 6.50
N GLU A 158 -1.79 -20.04 7.17
CA GLU A 158 -2.00 -21.34 7.84
C GLU A 158 -2.57 -21.15 9.25
N ILE A 159 -2.13 -20.12 9.99
CA ILE A 159 -2.59 -19.84 11.36
C ILE A 159 -4.05 -19.37 11.42
N HIS A 160 -4.59 -18.82 10.32
CA HIS A 160 -5.96 -18.29 10.27
C HIS A 160 -6.90 -19.05 9.32
N GLU A 161 -6.50 -20.22 8.80
CA GLU A 161 -7.29 -21.04 7.85
C GLU A 161 -7.79 -20.24 6.62
N ILE A 162 -7.05 -19.21 6.21
CA ILE A 162 -7.42 -18.41 5.05
C ILE A 162 -6.83 -19.09 3.83
N LYS A 163 -7.69 -19.59 2.94
CA LYS A 163 -7.28 -20.06 1.61
C LYS A 163 -6.43 -18.98 0.94
N LYS A 164 -5.17 -19.29 0.62
CA LYS A 164 -4.35 -18.44 -0.25
C LYS A 164 -5.13 -18.23 -1.56
N ALA A 165 -5.30 -16.97 -1.94
CA ALA A 165 -5.92 -16.60 -3.21
C ALA A 165 -5.04 -17.01 -4.39
#